data_AF-A0A1C5RC25-F1
#
_entry.id   AF-A0A1C5RC25-F1
#
_cell.length_a   1.000
_cell.length_b   1.000
_cell.length_c   1.000
_cell.angle_alpha   90.00
_cell.angle_beta   90.00
_cell.angle_gamma   90.00
#
_symmetry.space_group_name_H-M   'P 1'
#
loop_
_entity.id
_entity.type
_entity.pdbx_description
1 polymer ?
#
loop_
_entity_poly.entity_id
_entity_poly.type
_entity_poly.pdbx_seq_one_letter_code
_entity_poly.pdbx_strand_id
1 'polypeptide(L)'
;MTSQKLENLLNLALDATETERENSSNLDVGYNSTDKEWTLIVQYTGSLERVRELASSVVELINGYAIITIKESLIERLSQIIEVNYVEKPKRLFFQVANGRRVSCIQEVQSTRLSLYGQGVVIAVIDSGIDYANPDFQNADGTTRIRTMWDQSLIPRKGERPPEGYVIGVEYTREQINDALNQQSIINRQSIVATQDISGHGTAVAGIAAGNGRASGGALAGVAPESELIVVKMRNTSEDGFPRTTELMQGVDYAVRKAIEYQMPVAINISFGNTYGSHEPYN
;
A
#
# COMPACT_ATOMS: atom_id res chain seq x y z
N MET A 1 -16.26 30.43 4.54
CA MET A 1 -17.44 29.56 4.77
C MET A 1 -16.93 28.13 4.71
N THR A 2 -17.21 27.31 5.72
CA THR A 2 -16.83 25.90 5.74
C THR A 2 -17.55 25.18 4.60
N SER A 3 -16.77 24.64 3.66
CA SER A 3 -17.31 23.97 2.48
C SER A 3 -17.81 22.58 2.87
N GLN A 4 -19.06 22.25 2.52
CA GLN A 4 -19.67 20.95 2.84
C GLN A 4 -19.01 19.76 2.12
N LYS A 5 -18.18 20.02 1.09
CA LYS A 5 -17.42 18.99 0.39
C LYS A 5 -16.13 18.61 1.10
N LEU A 6 -15.67 19.42 2.06
CA LEU A 6 -14.45 19.14 2.83
C LEU A 6 -14.83 18.34 4.09
N GLU A 7 -14.06 17.30 4.39
CA GLU A 7 -14.20 16.54 5.64
C GLU A 7 -14.11 17.49 6.85
N ASN A 8 -14.88 17.22 7.90
CA ASN A 8 -14.86 18.00 9.15
C ASN A 8 -13.46 18.11 9.77
N LEU A 9 -12.65 17.05 9.74
CA LEU A 9 -11.28 17.08 10.26
C LEU A 9 -10.34 17.91 9.38
N LEU A 10 -10.57 17.95 8.06
CA LEU A 10 -9.84 18.84 7.16
C LEU A 10 -10.24 20.31 7.42
N ASN A 11 -11.54 20.61 7.53
CA ASN A 11 -12.00 21.95 7.93
C ASN A 11 -11.37 22.39 9.27
N LEU A 12 -11.38 21.50 10.27
CA LEU A 12 -10.76 21.78 11.57
C LEU A 12 -9.25 22.03 11.46
N ALA A 13 -8.54 21.30 10.61
CA ALA A 13 -7.11 21.51 10.39
C ALA A 13 -6.81 22.85 9.70
N LEU A 14 -7.63 23.25 8.71
CA LEU A 14 -7.49 24.53 8.02
C LEU A 14 -7.79 25.74 8.92
N ASP A 15 -8.72 25.59 9.87
CA ASP A 15 -9.08 26.65 10.81
C ASP A 15 -8.12 26.75 12.02
N ALA A 16 -7.39 25.68 12.34
CA ALA A 16 -6.45 25.64 13.45
C ALA A 16 -5.16 26.42 13.18
N THR A 17 -4.57 26.98 14.24
CA THR A 17 -3.22 27.58 14.17
C THR A 17 -2.15 26.51 13.95
N GLU A 18 -0.98 26.90 13.46
CA GLU A 18 0.16 26.00 13.26
C GLU A 18 0.53 25.26 14.56
N THR A 19 0.61 25.98 15.68
CA THR A 19 0.88 25.40 17.00
C THR A 19 -0.21 24.40 17.44
N GLU A 20 -1.48 24.64 17.12
CA GLU A 20 -2.56 23.68 17.43
C GLU A 20 -2.49 22.42 16.58
N ARG A 21 -2.07 22.53 15.31
CA ARG A 21 -1.88 21.38 14.44
C ARG A 21 -0.68 20.53 14.84
N GLU A 22 0.46 21.16 15.14
CA GLU A 22 1.67 20.48 15.60
C GLU A 22 1.44 19.72 16.91
N ASN A 23 0.64 20.28 17.82
CA ASN A 23 0.29 19.64 19.09
C ASN A 23 -0.76 18.52 18.95
N SER A 24 -1.28 18.29 17.74
CA SER A 24 -2.24 17.24 17.45
C SER A 24 -1.62 16.13 16.62
N SER A 25 -1.74 14.90 17.10
CA SER A 25 -1.30 13.70 16.36
C SER A 25 -2.07 13.48 15.05
N ASN A 26 -3.14 14.23 14.80
CA ASN A 26 -4.06 14.00 13.69
C ASN A 26 -4.19 15.18 12.73
N LEU A 27 -4.06 16.43 13.19
CA LEU A 27 -4.42 17.58 12.36
C LEU A 27 -3.42 17.80 11.22
N ASP A 28 -2.11 17.57 11.44
CA ASP A 28 -1.09 17.75 10.39
C ASP A 28 -0.90 16.54 9.45
N VAL A 29 -1.72 15.49 9.59
CA VAL A 29 -1.58 14.30 8.74
C VAL A 29 -1.95 14.65 7.30
N GLY A 30 -0.93 14.68 6.42
CA GLY A 30 -1.08 15.06 5.01
C GLY A 30 -0.50 16.42 4.66
N TYR A 31 -0.13 17.23 5.65
CA TYR A 31 0.40 18.58 5.45
C TYR A 31 1.93 18.60 5.35
N ASN A 32 2.46 19.42 4.44
CA ASN A 32 3.86 19.78 4.32
C ASN A 32 4.00 21.28 4.66
N SER A 33 4.55 21.59 5.83
CA SER A 33 4.72 22.95 6.34
C SER A 33 5.74 23.78 5.55
N THR A 34 6.71 23.15 4.91
CA THR A 34 7.76 23.84 4.13
C THR A 34 7.15 24.46 2.87
N ASP A 35 6.38 23.67 2.13
CA ASP A 35 5.79 24.09 0.85
C ASP A 35 4.36 24.64 1.00
N LYS A 36 3.78 24.51 2.21
CA LYS A 36 2.37 24.79 2.53
C LYS A 36 1.41 24.04 1.61
N GLU A 37 1.71 22.76 1.43
CA GLU A 37 0.96 21.85 0.56
C GLU A 37 0.28 20.74 1.36
N TRP A 38 -0.90 20.35 0.91
CA TRP A 38 -1.67 19.25 1.44
C TRP A 38 -1.71 18.10 0.43
N THR A 39 -1.45 16.89 0.93
CA THR A 39 -1.85 15.65 0.25
C THR A 39 -3.28 15.32 0.67
N LEU A 40 -4.22 15.30 -0.28
CA LEU A 40 -5.65 15.10 -0.04
C LEU A 40 -6.18 13.95 -0.88
N ILE A 41 -7.21 13.27 -0.38
CA ILE A 41 -8.00 12.27 -1.11
C ILE A 41 -9.24 12.99 -1.65
N VAL A 42 -9.51 12.81 -2.93
CA VAL A 42 -10.64 13.44 -3.62
C VAL A 42 -11.53 12.36 -4.23
N GLN A 43 -12.82 12.40 -3.93
CA GLN A 43 -13.84 11.67 -4.70
C GLN A 43 -14.36 12.59 -5.80
N TYR A 44 -14.41 12.10 -7.03
CA TYR A 44 -14.77 12.88 -8.20
C TYR A 44 -15.64 12.10 -9.18
N THR A 45 -16.27 12.83 -10.10
CA THR A 45 -16.99 12.29 -11.25
C THR A 45 -16.59 13.03 -12.51
N GLY A 46 -16.42 12.32 -13.62
CA GLY A 46 -16.00 12.91 -14.89
C GLY A 46 -14.48 13.12 -14.93
N SER A 47 -14.04 14.30 -15.38
CA SER A 47 -12.64 14.59 -15.66
C SER A 47 -11.96 15.42 -14.57
N LEU A 48 -10.69 15.13 -14.28
CA LEU A 48 -9.86 15.87 -13.33
C LEU A 48 -9.01 16.99 -13.97
N GLU A 49 -9.24 17.38 -15.24
CA GLU A 49 -8.41 18.41 -15.89
C GLU A 49 -8.35 19.73 -15.10
N ARG A 50 -9.49 20.21 -14.57
CA ARG A 50 -9.53 21.41 -13.72
C ARG A 50 -8.79 21.24 -12.40
N VAL A 51 -8.72 20.01 -11.87
CA VAL A 51 -7.96 19.70 -10.66
C VAL A 51 -6.47 19.71 -10.96
N ARG A 52 -6.05 19.21 -12.14
CA ARG A 52 -4.65 19.25 -12.61
C ARG A 52 -4.12 20.66 -12.80
N GLU A 53 -4.98 21.63 -13.11
CA GLU A 53 -4.59 23.04 -13.20
C GLU A 53 -4.25 23.66 -11.82
N LEU A 54 -4.77 23.09 -10.73
CA LEU A 54 -4.59 23.60 -9.36
C LEU A 54 -3.58 22.80 -8.54
N ALA A 55 -3.56 21.48 -8.73
CA ALA A 55 -2.75 20.55 -7.96
C ALA A 55 -1.34 20.42 -8.56
N SER A 56 -0.32 20.38 -7.71
CA SER A 56 1.06 20.10 -8.10
C SER A 56 1.26 18.63 -8.50
N SER A 57 0.41 17.73 -8.00
CA SER A 57 0.40 16.31 -8.37
C SER A 57 -1.02 15.74 -8.31
N VAL A 58 -1.34 14.83 -9.22
CA VAL A 58 -2.62 14.10 -9.28
C VAL A 58 -2.34 12.64 -9.61
N VAL A 59 -2.72 11.75 -8.70
CA VAL A 59 -2.70 10.30 -8.89
C VAL A 59 -4.15 9.82 -8.96
N GLU A 60 -4.58 9.38 -10.13
CA GLU A 60 -5.92 8.82 -10.33
C GLU A 60 -5.98 7.36 -9.87
N LEU A 61 -6.99 7.05 -9.05
CA LEU A 61 -7.31 5.72 -8.57
C LEU A 61 -8.59 5.22 -9.25
N ILE A 62 -8.83 3.92 -9.20
CA ILE A 62 -10.09 3.32 -9.66
C ILE A 62 -11.31 3.86 -8.89
N ASN A 63 -12.49 3.74 -9.49
CA ASN A 63 -13.79 4.08 -8.89
C ASN A 63 -13.98 5.56 -8.50
N GLY A 64 -13.36 6.49 -9.25
CA GLY A 64 -13.62 7.92 -9.07
C GLY A 64 -12.95 8.50 -7.81
N TYR A 65 -11.81 7.94 -7.42
CA TYR A 65 -10.95 8.51 -6.37
C TYR A 65 -9.63 9.00 -6.96
N ALA A 66 -9.07 10.06 -6.38
CA ALA A 66 -7.74 10.54 -6.71
C ALA A 66 -7.03 11.01 -5.45
N ILE A 67 -5.71 10.91 -5.44
CA ILE A 67 -4.85 11.53 -4.44
C ILE A 67 -4.16 12.70 -5.10
N ILE A 68 -4.30 13.88 -4.51
CA ILE A 68 -3.72 15.11 -5.03
C ILE A 68 -2.76 15.73 -4.03
N THR A 69 -1.78 16.46 -4.54
CA THR A 69 -0.97 17.41 -3.76
C THR A 69 -1.32 18.81 -4.22
N ILE A 70 -1.72 19.69 -3.30
CA ILE A 70 -2.23 21.03 -3.61
C ILE A 70 -1.80 22.04 -2.56
N LYS A 71 -1.53 23.28 -2.96
CA LYS A 71 -1.27 24.38 -2.02
C LYS A 71 -2.49 24.66 -1.16
N GLU A 72 -2.27 24.89 0.13
CA GLU A 72 -3.34 25.19 1.11
C GLU A 72 -4.27 26.32 0.63
N SER A 73 -3.68 27.38 0.06
CA SER A 73 -4.41 28.54 -0.48
C SER A 73 -5.34 28.25 -1.65
N LEU A 74 -5.22 27.07 -2.29
CA LEU A 74 -6.04 26.67 -3.44
C LEU A 74 -7.15 25.68 -3.06
N ILE A 75 -7.21 25.20 -1.81
CA ILE A 75 -8.20 24.21 -1.35
C ILE A 75 -9.63 24.75 -1.46
N GLU A 76 -9.85 26.05 -1.19
CA GLU A 76 -11.18 26.65 -1.35
C GLU A 76 -11.65 26.55 -2.82
N ARG A 77 -10.75 26.88 -3.77
CA ARG A 77 -11.04 26.79 -5.21
C ARG A 77 -11.27 25.35 -5.66
N LEU A 78 -10.51 24.39 -5.13
CA LEU A 78 -10.71 22.96 -5.37
C LEU A 78 -12.15 22.53 -5.01
N SER A 79 -12.66 22.98 -3.86
CA SER A 79 -14.01 22.61 -3.42
C SER A 79 -15.13 23.18 -4.30
N GLN A 80 -14.85 24.23 -5.07
CA GLN A 80 -15.81 24.83 -6.01
C GLN A 80 -15.87 24.10 -7.36
N ILE A 81 -14.96 23.16 -7.63
CA ILE A 81 -14.99 22.35 -8.85
C ILE A 81 -16.20 21.42 -8.79
N ILE A 82 -17.04 21.44 -9.84
CA ILE A 82 -18.29 20.67 -9.88
C ILE A 82 -18.03 19.16 -9.95
N GLU A 83 -16.96 18.77 -10.63
CA GLU A 83 -16.51 17.38 -10.75
C GLU A 83 -16.02 16.79 -9.42
N VAL A 84 -15.66 17.62 -8.44
CA VAL A 84 -15.24 17.21 -7.10
C VAL A 84 -16.46 17.04 -6.20
N ASN A 85 -16.65 15.83 -5.68
CA ASN A 85 -17.78 15.47 -4.82
C ASN A 85 -17.40 15.56 -3.34
N TYR A 86 -16.20 15.12 -2.97
CA TYR A 86 -15.75 15.08 -1.59
C TYR A 86 -14.22 15.17 -1.49
N VAL A 87 -13.70 15.77 -0.42
CA VAL A 87 -12.28 15.93 -0.15
C VAL A 87 -11.97 15.57 1.30
N GLU A 88 -11.01 14.67 1.50
CA GLU A 88 -10.59 14.16 2.81
C GLU A 88 -9.08 14.31 3.00
N LYS A 89 -8.63 14.58 4.23
CA LYS A 89 -7.20 14.47 4.56
C LYS A 89 -6.84 13.03 4.94
N PRO A 90 -5.61 12.56 4.74
CA PRO A 90 -5.22 11.22 5.14
C PRO A 90 -5.29 11.00 6.67
N LYS A 91 -5.39 9.71 7.05
CA LYS A 91 -5.39 9.22 8.43
C LYS A 91 -4.20 8.29 8.66
N ARG A 92 -3.73 8.20 9.90
CA ARG A 92 -2.64 7.28 10.30
C ARG A 92 -3.16 5.83 10.39
N LEU A 93 -2.31 4.86 10.07
CA LEU A 93 -2.58 3.42 10.18
C LEU A 93 -1.65 2.77 11.22
N PHE A 94 -2.08 1.67 11.84
CA PHE A 94 -1.31 0.93 12.84
C PHE A 94 -1.22 -0.55 12.49
N PHE A 95 -0.12 -1.21 12.86
CA PHE A 95 0.06 -2.66 12.71
C PHE A 95 -0.94 -3.43 13.58
N GLN A 96 -1.49 -4.54 13.07
CA GLN A 96 -2.24 -5.50 13.86
C GLN A 96 -1.74 -6.93 13.64
N VAL A 97 -1.38 -7.61 14.72
CA VAL A 97 -1.01 -9.04 14.72
C VAL A 97 -2.02 -9.83 15.54
N ALA A 98 -2.57 -10.92 14.99
CA ALA A 98 -3.35 -11.89 15.75
C ALA A 98 -2.94 -13.33 15.42
N ASN A 99 -2.85 -14.17 16.47
CA ASN A 99 -2.56 -15.61 16.42
C ASN A 99 -3.59 -16.39 15.56
N GLY A 100 -3.38 -16.45 14.24
CA GLY A 100 -4.39 -16.89 13.27
C GLY A 100 -4.40 -18.38 12.86
N ARG A 101 -3.42 -19.21 13.25
CA ARG A 101 -3.33 -20.60 12.73
C ARG A 101 -4.02 -21.66 13.56
N ARG A 102 -4.04 -21.53 14.90
CA ARG A 102 -4.58 -22.59 15.78
C ARG A 102 -6.12 -22.58 15.87
N VAL A 103 -6.77 -21.54 15.36
CA VAL A 103 -8.20 -21.27 15.56
C VAL A 103 -9.00 -21.23 14.25
N SER A 104 -8.34 -21.26 13.09
CA SER A 104 -8.96 -21.03 11.78
C SER A 104 -9.35 -22.31 11.00
N CYS A 105 -9.17 -23.50 11.59
CA CYS A 105 -9.47 -24.80 10.94
C CYS A 105 -8.83 -25.00 9.55
N ILE A 106 -7.75 -24.30 9.21
CA ILE A 106 -7.18 -24.27 7.86
C ILE A 106 -6.73 -25.66 7.35
N GLN A 107 -6.40 -26.58 8.26
CA GLN A 107 -6.03 -27.96 7.92
C GLN A 107 -7.18 -28.74 7.28
N GLU A 108 -8.44 -28.38 7.56
CA GLU A 108 -9.61 -29.08 7.03
C GLU A 108 -9.80 -28.82 5.53
N VAL A 109 -9.49 -27.61 5.04
CA VAL A 109 -9.56 -27.26 3.60
C VAL A 109 -8.33 -27.71 2.80
N GLN A 110 -7.18 -27.89 3.45
CA GLN A 110 -5.97 -28.49 2.85
C GLN A 110 -5.99 -30.03 2.87
N SER A 111 -7.03 -30.65 3.46
CA SER A 111 -7.21 -32.10 3.42
C SER A 111 -7.46 -32.58 1.98
N THR A 112 -7.12 -33.85 1.71
CA THR A 112 -7.10 -34.51 0.39
C THR A 112 -8.41 -34.44 -0.39
N ARG A 113 -9.51 -33.98 0.21
CA ARG A 113 -10.81 -33.86 -0.44
C ARG A 113 -10.92 -32.67 -1.40
N LEU A 114 -10.20 -31.57 -1.13
CA LEU A 114 -10.26 -30.35 -1.95
C LEU A 114 -8.94 -30.03 -2.66
N SER A 115 -7.78 -30.34 -2.05
CA SER A 115 -6.44 -30.09 -2.63
C SER A 115 -6.25 -28.67 -3.16
N LEU A 116 -6.80 -27.67 -2.46
CA LEU A 116 -6.68 -26.25 -2.83
C LEU A 116 -5.46 -25.64 -2.14
N TYR A 117 -4.45 -25.25 -2.91
CA TYR A 117 -3.21 -24.64 -2.40
C TYR A 117 -3.00 -23.19 -2.88
N GLY A 118 -4.02 -22.61 -3.54
CA GLY A 118 -4.03 -21.23 -4.01
C GLY A 118 -3.52 -21.03 -5.44
N GLN A 119 -3.35 -22.10 -6.22
CA GLN A 119 -2.95 -22.03 -7.62
C GLN A 119 -3.92 -21.15 -8.43
N GLY A 120 -3.37 -20.30 -9.28
CA GLY A 120 -4.15 -19.38 -10.12
C GLY A 120 -4.73 -18.17 -9.38
N VAL A 121 -4.47 -18.03 -8.07
CA VAL A 121 -4.85 -16.86 -7.27
C VAL A 121 -3.59 -16.13 -6.81
N VAL A 122 -3.60 -14.81 -6.91
CA VAL A 122 -2.52 -13.97 -6.39
C VAL A 122 -2.90 -13.47 -5.00
N ILE A 123 -1.95 -13.48 -4.08
CA ILE A 123 -2.09 -12.84 -2.78
C ILE A 123 -1.34 -11.52 -2.81
N ALA A 124 -2.07 -10.42 -2.58
CA ALA A 124 -1.47 -9.11 -2.42
C ALA A 124 -1.22 -8.83 -0.93
N VAL A 125 0.04 -8.57 -0.58
CA VAL A 125 0.46 -8.19 0.78
C VAL A 125 0.82 -6.72 0.76
N ILE A 126 -0.03 -5.89 1.39
CA ILE A 126 0.22 -4.45 1.53
C ILE A 126 0.67 -4.21 2.97
N ASP A 127 1.99 -4.12 3.17
CA ASP A 127 2.57 -4.16 4.50
C ASP A 127 3.92 -3.39 4.63
N SER A 128 4.79 -3.77 5.57
CA SER A 128 6.14 -3.24 5.78
C SER A 128 7.15 -3.71 4.73
N GLY A 129 6.72 -4.53 3.78
CA GLY A 129 7.52 -5.16 2.74
C GLY A 129 7.62 -6.67 2.90
N ILE A 130 8.60 -7.27 2.24
CA ILE A 130 8.90 -8.70 2.36
C ILE A 130 10.41 -8.93 2.25
N ASP A 131 10.94 -9.88 3.00
CA ASP A 131 12.23 -10.49 2.70
C ASP A 131 12.09 -11.41 1.48
N TYR A 132 12.26 -10.84 0.29
CA TYR A 132 12.16 -11.58 -0.98
C TYR A 132 13.22 -12.70 -1.12
N ALA A 133 14.29 -12.66 -0.33
CA ALA A 133 15.35 -13.67 -0.33
C ALA A 133 15.03 -14.87 0.57
N ASN A 134 13.94 -14.84 1.33
CA ASN A 134 13.51 -15.97 2.14
C ASN A 134 13.14 -17.17 1.25
N PRO A 135 13.68 -18.39 1.51
CA PRO A 135 13.35 -19.60 0.74
C PRO A 135 11.86 -19.91 0.69
N ASP A 136 11.09 -19.48 1.69
CA ASP A 136 9.64 -19.68 1.72
C ASP A 136 8.94 -18.97 0.57
N PHE A 137 9.51 -17.91 -0.04
CA PHE A 137 8.94 -17.18 -1.17
C PHE A 137 9.60 -17.49 -2.52
N GLN A 138 10.38 -18.57 -2.57
CA GLN A 138 11.03 -19.06 -3.79
C GLN A 138 10.40 -20.38 -4.25
N ASN A 139 10.37 -20.58 -5.56
CA ASN A 139 10.02 -21.83 -6.22
C ASN A 139 11.08 -22.91 -5.97
N ALA A 140 10.77 -24.14 -6.39
CA ALA A 140 11.67 -25.27 -6.27
C ALA A 140 13.01 -25.04 -6.98
N ASP A 141 12.98 -24.35 -8.12
CA ASP A 141 14.10 -23.99 -8.99
C ASP A 141 14.92 -22.77 -8.51
N GLY A 142 14.53 -22.14 -7.40
CA GLY A 142 15.20 -20.96 -6.85
C GLY A 142 14.71 -19.62 -7.40
N THR A 143 13.78 -19.61 -8.36
CA THR A 143 13.12 -18.37 -8.82
C THR A 143 12.13 -17.86 -7.78
N THR A 144 11.80 -16.58 -7.80
CA THR A 144 10.83 -15.98 -6.86
C THR A 144 9.38 -16.34 -7.23
N ARG A 145 8.53 -16.44 -6.21
CA ARG A 145 7.06 -16.47 -6.33
C ARG A 145 6.44 -15.07 -6.34
N ILE A 146 7.24 -14.04 -6.06
CA ILE A 146 6.80 -12.65 -6.09
C ILE A 146 6.73 -12.22 -7.55
N ARG A 147 5.53 -11.87 -8.03
CA ARG A 147 5.28 -11.46 -9.41
C ARG A 147 5.70 -10.01 -9.63
N THR A 148 5.40 -9.15 -8.66
CA THR A 148 5.84 -7.76 -8.63
C THR A 148 5.90 -7.26 -7.20
N MET A 149 6.79 -6.30 -6.97
CA MET A 149 7.02 -5.70 -5.67
C MET A 149 7.18 -4.19 -5.80
N TRP A 150 6.36 -3.42 -5.11
CA TRP A 150 6.44 -1.97 -5.08
C TRP A 150 6.87 -1.49 -3.70
N ASP A 151 8.00 -0.77 -3.62
CA ASP A 151 8.43 -0.10 -2.39
C ASP A 151 8.18 1.40 -2.51
N GLN A 152 7.11 1.88 -1.86
CA GLN A 152 6.69 3.28 -1.86
C GLN A 152 7.70 4.20 -1.16
N SER A 153 8.59 3.66 -0.33
CA SER A 153 9.55 4.43 0.46
C SER A 153 10.83 4.80 -0.29
N LEU A 154 11.10 4.15 -1.43
CA LEU A 154 12.31 4.38 -2.19
C LEU A 154 12.22 5.66 -3.05
N ILE A 155 13.34 6.37 -3.11
CA ILE A 155 13.57 7.41 -4.12
C ILE A 155 14.22 6.72 -5.33
N PRO A 156 13.62 6.78 -6.53
CA PRO A 156 14.16 6.10 -7.70
C PRO A 156 15.60 6.51 -8.03
N ARG A 157 16.48 5.51 -8.21
CA ARG A 157 17.82 5.70 -8.79
C ARG A 157 17.72 5.82 -10.30
N LYS A 158 18.84 6.12 -10.96
CA LYS A 158 18.90 6.23 -12.42
C LYS A 158 18.42 4.92 -13.07
N GLY A 159 17.32 5.01 -13.84
CA GLY A 159 16.72 3.87 -14.53
C GLY A 159 15.61 3.15 -13.76
N GLU A 160 15.41 3.49 -12.48
CA GLU A 160 14.26 3.05 -11.69
C GLU A 160 13.10 4.04 -11.85
N ARG A 161 11.89 3.55 -11.64
CA ARG A 161 10.68 4.36 -11.71
C ARG A 161 9.59 3.82 -10.79
N PRO A 162 8.67 4.68 -10.35
CA PRO A 162 7.38 4.24 -9.81
C PRO A 162 6.63 3.36 -10.82
N PRO A 163 5.66 2.56 -10.36
CA PRO A 163 4.73 1.90 -11.27
C PRO A 163 3.96 2.94 -12.10
N GLU A 164 3.51 2.53 -13.29
CA GLU A 164 2.77 3.41 -14.20
C GLU A 164 1.52 4.00 -13.53
N GLY A 165 1.34 5.32 -13.66
CA GLY A 165 0.25 6.05 -13.02
C GLY A 165 0.52 6.53 -11.59
N TYR A 166 1.64 6.13 -10.97
CA TYR A 166 2.04 6.58 -9.63
C TYR A 166 3.28 7.47 -9.68
N VAL A 167 3.49 8.24 -8.62
CA VAL A 167 4.58 9.24 -8.53
C VAL A 167 5.59 8.97 -7.43
N ILE A 168 5.43 7.86 -6.69
CA ILE A 168 6.30 7.50 -5.55
C ILE A 168 6.84 6.08 -5.65
N GLY A 169 7.99 5.85 -5.01
CA GLY A 169 8.55 4.52 -4.85
C GLY A 169 9.20 3.96 -6.11
N VAL A 170 9.58 2.69 -6.01
CA VAL A 170 10.18 1.91 -7.10
C VAL A 170 9.46 0.58 -7.24
N GLU A 171 9.08 0.24 -8.47
CA GLU A 171 8.56 -1.08 -8.82
C GLU A 171 9.69 -2.03 -9.23
N TYR A 172 9.67 -3.24 -8.70
CA TYR A 172 10.55 -4.34 -9.07
C TYR A 172 9.74 -5.49 -9.66
N THR A 173 10.14 -5.90 -10.85
CA THR A 173 9.59 -7.04 -11.58
C THR A 173 10.15 -8.37 -11.05
N ARG A 174 9.45 -9.47 -11.35
CA ARG A 174 9.92 -10.83 -11.09
C ARG A 174 11.33 -11.07 -11.62
N GLU A 175 11.63 -10.57 -12.81
CA GLU A 175 12.92 -10.71 -13.47
C GLU A 175 14.03 -10.04 -12.66
N GLN A 176 13.81 -8.79 -12.23
CA GLN A 176 14.76 -8.06 -11.38
C GLN A 176 14.97 -8.74 -10.03
N ILE A 177 13.91 -9.30 -9.44
CA ILE A 177 14.01 -10.05 -8.18
C ILE A 177 14.84 -11.32 -8.40
N ASN A 178 14.61 -12.06 -9.48
CA ASN A 178 15.41 -13.24 -9.83
C ASN A 178 16.89 -12.88 -10.08
N ASP A 179 17.16 -11.79 -10.79
CA ASP A 179 18.51 -11.28 -11.02
C ASP A 179 19.22 -10.92 -9.70
N ALA A 180 18.47 -10.36 -8.73
CA ALA A 180 18.96 -10.10 -7.38
C ALA A 180 19.22 -11.39 -6.61
N LEU A 181 18.31 -12.38 -6.67
CA LEU A 181 18.47 -13.68 -6.01
C LEU A 181 19.69 -14.45 -6.52
N ASN A 182 20.06 -14.27 -7.79
CA ASN A 182 21.26 -14.85 -8.39
C ASN A 182 22.58 -14.26 -7.86
N GLN A 183 22.55 -13.14 -7.14
CA GLN A 183 23.76 -12.55 -6.57
C GLN A 183 24.16 -13.20 -5.24
N GLN A 184 25.46 -13.51 -5.12
CA GLN A 184 26.03 -14.17 -3.94
C GLN A 184 26.05 -13.27 -2.69
N SER A 185 26.29 -11.98 -2.87
CA SER A 185 26.43 -11.02 -1.77
C SER A 185 25.15 -10.20 -1.59
N ILE A 186 24.78 -9.91 -0.34
CA ILE A 186 23.64 -9.04 0.01
C ILE A 186 23.78 -7.66 -0.64
N ILE A 187 24.99 -7.10 -0.69
CA ILE A 187 25.27 -5.79 -1.29
C ILE A 187 24.93 -5.81 -2.79
N ASN A 188 25.26 -6.90 -3.49
CA ASN A 188 24.96 -7.05 -4.91
C ASN A 188 23.45 -7.29 -5.14
N ARG A 189 22.75 -7.94 -4.21
CA ARG A 189 21.28 -8.03 -4.30
C ARG A 189 20.66 -6.65 -4.17
N GLN A 190 21.10 -5.88 -3.17
CA GLN A 190 20.59 -4.54 -2.86
C GLN A 190 20.94 -3.50 -3.92
N SER A 191 21.98 -3.73 -4.73
CA SER A 191 22.25 -2.87 -5.88
C SER A 191 21.20 -3.05 -6.98
N ILE A 192 20.56 -4.22 -7.09
CA ILE A 192 19.49 -4.52 -8.07
C ILE A 192 18.12 -4.23 -7.46
N VAL A 193 17.82 -4.81 -6.29
CA VAL A 193 16.57 -4.66 -5.54
C VAL A 193 16.89 -4.11 -4.16
N ALA A 194 16.77 -2.79 -4.02
CA ALA A 194 17.18 -2.08 -2.79
C ALA A 194 16.20 -2.25 -1.62
N THR A 195 14.98 -2.73 -1.87
CA THR A 195 13.96 -2.87 -0.83
C THR A 195 14.32 -3.91 0.22
N GLN A 196 13.95 -3.63 1.46
CA GLN A 196 14.15 -4.47 2.63
C GLN A 196 12.96 -4.31 3.56
N ASP A 197 12.48 -5.42 4.12
CA ASP A 197 11.52 -5.42 5.23
C ASP A 197 12.26 -5.36 6.57
N ILE A 198 12.56 -4.14 7.01
CA ILE A 198 13.28 -3.90 8.27
C ILE A 198 12.41 -4.26 9.49
N SER A 199 11.09 -4.12 9.37
CA SER A 199 10.16 -4.46 10.45
C SER A 199 9.97 -5.97 10.61
N GLY A 200 10.04 -6.74 9.51
CA GLY A 200 9.74 -8.17 9.47
C GLY A 200 8.25 -8.52 9.56
N HIS A 201 7.37 -7.52 9.74
CA HIS A 201 5.94 -7.74 9.92
C HIS A 201 5.31 -8.28 8.63
N GLY A 202 5.55 -7.62 7.50
CA GLY A 202 5.05 -8.06 6.20
C GLY A 202 5.60 -9.41 5.77
N THR A 203 6.86 -9.72 6.08
CA THR A 203 7.46 -11.05 5.89
C THR A 203 6.71 -12.13 6.68
N ALA A 204 6.40 -11.88 7.95
CA ALA A 204 5.65 -12.83 8.79
C ALA A 204 4.22 -13.03 8.28
N VAL A 205 3.55 -11.94 7.91
CA VAL A 205 2.19 -11.94 7.33
C VAL A 205 2.16 -12.71 6.01
N ALA A 206 3.10 -12.45 5.11
CA ALA A 206 3.24 -13.17 3.85
C ALA A 206 3.53 -14.66 4.05
N GLY A 207 4.33 -15.01 5.07
CA GLY A 207 4.60 -16.40 5.44
C GLY A 207 3.35 -17.16 5.88
N ILE A 208 2.51 -16.54 6.72
CA ILE A 208 1.22 -17.11 7.13
C ILE A 208 0.31 -17.30 5.92
N ALA A 209 0.20 -16.30 5.05
CA ALA A 209 -0.71 -16.33 3.91
C ALA A 209 -0.26 -17.34 2.85
N ALA A 210 1.01 -17.31 2.45
CA ALA A 210 1.47 -17.97 1.23
C ALA A 210 2.85 -18.62 1.32
N GLY A 211 3.53 -18.63 2.47
CA GLY A 211 4.85 -19.28 2.60
C GLY A 211 4.78 -20.75 2.21
N ASN A 212 5.70 -21.25 1.38
CA ASN A 212 5.65 -22.67 0.98
C ASN A 212 6.29 -23.61 2.02
N GLY A 213 6.84 -23.05 3.10
CA GLY A 213 7.45 -23.79 4.21
C GLY A 213 8.83 -24.35 3.91
N ARG A 214 9.45 -24.05 2.76
CA ARG A 214 10.78 -24.56 2.36
C ARG A 214 11.87 -24.28 3.40
N ALA A 215 11.88 -23.11 4.04
CA ALA A 215 12.84 -22.75 5.09
C ALA A 215 12.70 -23.64 6.34
N SER A 216 11.54 -24.27 6.52
CA SER A 216 11.21 -25.15 7.66
C SER A 216 11.13 -26.64 7.30
N GLY A 217 11.51 -27.03 6.08
CA GLY A 217 11.32 -28.41 5.60
C GLY A 217 9.85 -28.82 5.45
N GLY A 218 8.95 -27.86 5.21
CA GLY A 218 7.51 -28.05 5.06
C GLY A 218 6.69 -27.90 6.35
N ALA A 219 7.32 -27.78 7.52
CA ALA A 219 6.61 -27.72 8.81
C ALA A 219 5.75 -26.45 8.99
N LEU A 220 6.17 -25.33 8.42
CA LEU A 220 5.55 -24.01 8.56
C LEU A 220 4.99 -23.47 7.25
N ALA A 221 4.50 -24.34 6.36
CA ALA A 221 3.76 -23.89 5.18
C ALA A 221 2.54 -23.03 5.58
N GLY A 222 2.29 -21.98 4.80
CA GLY A 222 1.18 -21.06 4.93
C GLY A 222 -0.13 -21.62 4.38
N VAL A 223 -1.14 -20.77 4.31
CA VAL A 223 -2.50 -21.16 3.89
C VAL A 223 -2.55 -21.52 2.40
N ALA A 224 -1.91 -20.73 1.55
CA ALA A 224 -1.93 -20.85 0.09
C ALA A 224 -0.50 -20.96 -0.46
N PRO A 225 0.21 -22.07 -0.22
CA PRO A 225 1.63 -22.22 -0.51
C PRO A 225 1.97 -22.27 -2.00
N GLU A 226 0.98 -22.33 -2.89
CA GLU A 226 1.17 -22.31 -4.34
C GLU A 226 0.64 -21.02 -5.00
N SER A 227 0.18 -20.05 -4.22
CA SER A 227 -0.14 -18.71 -4.74
C SER A 227 1.11 -17.91 -5.09
N GLU A 228 0.98 -17.08 -6.13
CA GLU A 228 1.95 -16.03 -6.43
C GLU A 228 1.67 -14.80 -5.56
N LEU A 229 2.68 -13.92 -5.41
CA LEU A 229 2.60 -12.75 -4.53
C LEU A 229 2.68 -11.44 -5.31
N ILE A 230 1.82 -10.48 -4.95
CA ILE A 230 2.05 -9.05 -5.19
C ILE A 230 2.42 -8.44 -3.84
N VAL A 231 3.50 -7.66 -3.77
CA VAL A 231 3.93 -7.05 -2.50
C VAL A 231 3.98 -5.55 -2.65
N VAL A 232 3.37 -4.84 -1.71
CA VAL A 232 3.48 -3.38 -1.59
C VAL A 232 4.03 -3.06 -0.22
N LYS A 233 5.24 -2.48 -0.18
CA LYS A 233 5.79 -1.88 1.01
C LYS A 233 5.32 -0.45 1.11
N MET A 234 4.54 -0.15 2.14
CA MET A 234 4.03 1.20 2.36
C MET A 234 5.11 2.15 2.87
N ARG A 235 5.07 3.40 2.43
CA ARG A 235 5.98 4.45 2.90
C ARG A 235 5.52 4.95 4.27
N ASN A 236 6.46 5.02 5.21
CA ASN A 236 6.27 5.76 6.45
C ASN A 236 6.56 7.24 6.19
N THR A 237 5.56 8.10 6.41
CA THR A 237 5.68 9.56 6.14
C THR A 237 5.59 10.41 7.40
N SER A 238 5.16 9.86 8.53
CA SER A 238 5.11 10.55 9.83
C SER A 238 6.35 10.24 10.67
N GLU A 239 6.76 11.20 11.51
CA GLU A 239 7.89 11.05 12.46
C GLU A 239 7.73 9.80 13.35
N ASP A 240 6.49 9.39 13.60
CA ASP A 240 6.16 8.24 14.44
C ASP A 240 6.26 6.89 13.72
N GLY A 241 6.65 6.87 12.43
CA GLY A 241 7.00 5.63 11.71
C GLY A 241 5.83 4.80 11.17
N PHE A 242 4.68 5.43 10.87
CA PHE A 242 3.50 4.73 10.35
C PHE A 242 3.08 5.23 8.95
N PRO A 243 2.51 4.36 8.10
CA PRO A 243 1.96 4.76 6.81
C PRO A 243 0.59 5.43 6.98
N ARG A 244 0.18 6.20 5.98
CA ARG A 244 -1.14 6.85 5.96
C ARG A 244 -2.12 6.10 5.06
N THR A 245 -3.40 6.46 5.13
CA THR A 245 -4.45 5.92 4.26
C THR A 245 -4.17 6.14 2.78
N THR A 246 -3.46 7.19 2.39
CA THR A 246 -3.06 7.45 0.99
C THR A 246 -2.14 6.37 0.42
N GLU A 247 -1.14 5.96 1.19
CA GLU A 247 -0.20 4.90 0.81
C GLU A 247 -0.92 3.55 0.69
N LEU A 248 -1.84 3.27 1.62
CA LEU A 248 -2.70 2.08 1.58
C LEU A 248 -3.63 2.09 0.35
N MET A 249 -4.33 3.20 0.08
CA MET A 249 -5.23 3.31 -1.07
C MET A 249 -4.50 3.08 -2.39
N GLN A 250 -3.30 3.65 -2.55
CA GLN A 250 -2.48 3.38 -3.74
C GLN A 250 -2.03 1.92 -3.80
N GLY A 251 -1.66 1.32 -2.66
CA GLY A 251 -1.28 -0.10 -2.60
C GLY A 251 -2.42 -1.04 -3.02
N VAL A 252 -3.65 -0.74 -2.60
CA VAL A 252 -4.86 -1.51 -2.99
C VAL A 252 -5.14 -1.31 -4.48
N ASP A 253 -5.16 -0.08 -4.96
CA ASP A 253 -5.36 0.25 -6.37
C ASP A 253 -4.34 -0.48 -7.26
N TYR A 254 -3.06 -0.43 -6.88
CA TYR A 254 -1.97 -1.13 -7.55
C TYR A 254 -2.20 -2.64 -7.61
N ALA A 255 -2.53 -3.26 -6.48
CA ALA A 255 -2.79 -4.70 -6.41
C ALA A 255 -3.97 -5.11 -7.31
N VAL A 256 -5.06 -4.34 -7.34
CA VAL A 256 -6.21 -4.62 -8.21
C VAL A 256 -5.83 -4.47 -9.69
N ARG A 257 -5.12 -3.39 -10.06
CA ARG A 257 -4.69 -3.17 -11.44
C ARG A 257 -3.76 -4.29 -11.93
N LYS A 258 -2.82 -4.71 -11.09
CA LYS A 258 -1.94 -5.86 -11.40
C LYS A 258 -2.71 -7.16 -11.52
N ALA A 259 -3.68 -7.43 -10.65
CA ALA A 259 -4.54 -8.59 -10.78
C ALA A 259 -5.31 -8.61 -12.11
N ILE A 260 -5.82 -7.45 -12.56
CA ILE A 260 -6.48 -7.29 -13.86
C ILE A 260 -5.48 -7.51 -15.01
N GLU A 261 -4.31 -6.87 -14.95
CA GLU A 261 -3.22 -7.03 -15.94
C GLU A 261 -2.86 -8.52 -16.11
N TYR A 262 -2.81 -9.24 -14.99
CA TYR A 262 -2.45 -10.65 -14.93
C TYR A 262 -3.60 -11.59 -15.23
N GLN A 263 -4.84 -11.07 -15.32
CA GLN A 263 -6.08 -11.84 -15.48
C GLN A 263 -6.25 -12.91 -14.38
N MET A 264 -5.89 -12.56 -13.14
CA MET A 264 -5.94 -13.47 -11.99
C MET A 264 -6.84 -12.89 -10.88
N PRO A 265 -7.61 -13.73 -10.17
CA PRO A 265 -8.22 -13.33 -8.91
C PRO A 265 -7.15 -12.88 -7.90
N VAL A 266 -7.50 -11.88 -7.09
CA VAL A 266 -6.61 -11.39 -6.03
C VAL A 266 -7.30 -11.44 -4.66
N ALA A 267 -6.59 -11.97 -3.68
CA ALA A 267 -6.90 -11.79 -2.26
C ALA A 267 -5.96 -10.73 -1.69
N ILE A 268 -6.51 -9.60 -1.22
CA ILE A 268 -5.72 -8.50 -0.67
C ILE A 268 -5.70 -8.61 0.85
N ASN A 269 -4.52 -8.84 1.40
CA ASN A 269 -4.30 -8.84 2.83
C ASN A 269 -3.77 -7.48 3.29
N ILE A 270 -4.55 -6.82 4.15
CA ILE A 270 -4.22 -5.54 4.76
C ILE A 270 -4.11 -5.80 6.27
N SER A 271 -2.89 -6.00 6.77
CA SER A 271 -2.64 -6.18 8.21
C SER A 271 -2.36 -4.85 8.92
N PHE A 272 -3.07 -3.81 8.46
CA PHE A 272 -3.08 -2.46 9.00
C PHE A 272 -4.51 -2.05 9.29
N GLY A 273 -4.71 -1.32 10.37
CA GLY A 273 -6.02 -0.79 10.71
C GLY A 273 -5.92 0.52 11.46
N ASN A 274 -7.03 1.25 11.49
CA ASN A 274 -7.26 2.34 12.42
C ASN A 274 -8.74 2.34 12.85
N THR A 275 -9.08 3.15 13.84
CA THR A 275 -10.45 3.28 14.37
C THR A 275 -11.04 4.67 14.10
N TYR A 276 -10.65 5.31 12.98
CA TYR A 276 -11.03 6.69 12.70
C TYR A 276 -12.21 6.78 11.72
N GLY A 277 -13.28 7.46 12.14
CA GLY A 277 -14.50 7.68 11.34
C GLY A 277 -15.76 7.23 12.06
N SER A 278 -16.94 7.61 11.56
CA SER A 278 -18.20 7.05 12.03
C SER A 278 -18.27 5.56 11.69
N HIS A 279 -18.76 4.73 12.61
CA HIS A 279 -18.98 3.30 12.39
C HIS A 279 -20.39 2.98 11.86
N GLU A 280 -21.19 4.03 11.61
CA GLU A 280 -22.48 3.88 10.96
C GLU A 280 -22.30 3.93 9.43
N PRO A 281 -22.78 2.93 8.67
CA PRO A 281 -22.86 3.05 7.23
C PRO A 281 -23.81 4.20 6.90
N TYR A 282 -23.38 5.15 6.08
CA TYR A 282 -24.20 6.28 5.64
C TYR A 282 -25.53 5.76 5.07
N ASN A 283 -26.65 6.13 5.71
CA ASN A 283 -28.00 6.03 5.15
C ASN A 283 -28.34 7.30 4.38
#